data_AF-Q3B520-F1
#
_entry.id   AF-Q3B520-F1
#
_cell.length_a   1.000
_cell.length_b   1.000
_cell.length_c   1.000
_cell.angle_alpha   90.00
_cell.angle_beta   90.00
_cell.angle_gamma   90.00
#
_symmetry.space_group_name_H-M   'P 1'
#
loop_
_entity.id
_entity.type
_entity.pdbx_description
1 polymer ?
#
loop_
_entity_poly.entity_id
_entity_poly.type
_entity_poly.pdbx_seq_one_letter_code
_entity_poly.pdbx_strand_id
1 'polypeptide(L)'
;MDVMTEQALLEARASALEDELKRVNRNSASHYKHLIVLYEQVDAAEISVKQKNPIKKSLRQIIDHTRLEERTGLLLSLMDYDFLKKLEAIHPNLNQREYKICLFVKLGYDTRSIARMMGISTRGLESVRYRLHRKLGRGKHQALKNYLSMIQMDASQGEMLQTGFGYAM
;
A
#
# COMPACT_ATOMS: atom_id res chain seq x y z
N MET A 1 37.06 -0.75 18.70
CA MET A 1 36.20 0.18 17.94
C MET A 1 35.32 0.85 19.00
N ASP A 2 35.41 2.17 19.12
CA ASP A 2 34.77 2.94 20.19
C ASP A 2 33.26 3.10 19.91
N VAL A 3 32.44 2.88 20.94
CA VAL A 3 30.96 2.88 20.87
C VAL A 3 30.46 4.24 20.37
N MET A 4 31.15 5.33 20.71
CA MET A 4 30.82 6.67 20.24
C MET A 4 31.02 6.85 18.73
N THR A 5 32.01 6.16 18.15
CA THR A 5 32.27 6.20 16.71
C THR A 5 31.25 5.37 15.93
N GLU A 6 30.81 4.24 16.48
CA GLU A 6 29.76 3.40 15.90
C GLU A 6 28.39 4.10 15.93
N GLN A 7 28.06 4.77 17.04
CA GLN A 7 26.80 5.52 17.14
C GLN A 7 26.75 6.70 16.17
N ALA A 8 27.82 7.50 16.07
CA ALA A 8 27.90 8.59 15.11
C ALA A 8 27.78 8.11 13.65
N LEU A 9 28.34 6.94 13.33
CA LEU A 9 28.23 6.33 12.00
C LEU A 9 26.80 5.88 11.69
N LEU A 10 26.10 5.30 12.67
CA LEU A 10 24.69 4.90 12.52
C LEU A 10 23.77 6.10 12.34
N GLU A 11 23.99 7.18 13.10
CA GLU A 11 23.24 8.44 12.97
C GLU A 11 23.46 9.08 11.59
N ALA A 12 24.71 9.14 11.10
CA ALA A 12 25.02 9.62 9.76
C ALA A 12 24.34 8.78 8.66
N ARG A 13 24.32 7.46 8.81
CA ARG A 13 23.64 6.56 7.86
C ARG A 13 22.12 6.73 7.89
N ALA A 14 21.54 6.93 9.08
CA ALA A 14 20.11 7.19 9.23
C ALA A 14 19.73 8.52 8.55
N SER A 15 20.50 9.58 8.77
CA SER A 15 20.30 10.88 8.11
C SER A 15 20.40 10.77 6.59
N ALA A 16 21.39 10.04 6.07
CA ALA A 16 21.54 9.83 4.62
C ALA A 16 20.36 9.07 4.02
N LEU A 17 19.84 8.06 4.73
CA LEU A 17 18.64 7.32 4.32
C LEU A 17 17.39 8.22 4.34
N GLU A 18 17.24 9.10 5.33
CA GLU A 18 16.13 10.07 5.38
C GLU A 18 16.18 11.07 4.22
N ASP A 19 17.36 11.58 3.88
CA ASP A 19 17.53 12.50 2.77
C ASP A 19 17.28 11.84 1.42
N GLU A 20 17.69 10.58 1.27
CA GLU A 20 17.37 9.76 0.12
C GLU A 20 15.86 9.54 -0.01
N LEU A 21 15.18 9.25 1.10
CA LEU A 21 13.73 9.06 1.15
C LEU A 21 12.97 10.35 0.80
N LYS A 22 13.44 11.52 1.28
CA LYS A 22 12.91 12.84 0.89
C LYS A 22 13.13 13.13 -0.60
N ARG A 23 14.29 12.76 -1.16
CA ARG A 23 14.59 12.94 -2.58
C ARG A 23 13.67 12.08 -3.45
N VAL A 24 13.53 10.80 -3.12
CA VAL A 24 12.63 9.88 -3.81
C VAL A 24 11.18 10.37 -3.73
N ASN A 25 10.71 10.83 -2.56
CA ASN A 25 9.37 11.39 -2.42
C ASN A 25 9.15 12.63 -3.31
N ARG A 26 10.13 13.53 -3.43
CA ARG A 26 10.07 14.67 -4.36
C ARG A 26 9.99 14.23 -5.82
N ASN A 27 10.72 13.18 -6.19
CA ASN A 27 10.67 12.62 -7.53
C ASN A 27 9.28 12.01 -7.81
N SER A 28 8.68 11.28 -6.86
CA SER A 28 7.32 10.75 -6.99
C SER A 28 6.28 11.85 -7.19
N ALA A 29 6.36 12.95 -6.45
CA ALA A 29 5.46 14.10 -6.63
C ALA A 29 5.64 14.78 -8.01
N SER A 30 6.86 14.80 -8.56
CA SER A 30 7.13 15.29 -9.92
C SER A 30 6.61 14.33 -10.99
N HIS A 31 6.84 13.02 -10.83
CA HIS A 31 6.33 11.99 -11.73
C HIS A 31 4.80 12.01 -11.77
N TYR A 32 4.15 12.26 -10.63
CA TYR A 32 2.71 12.42 -10.53
C TYR A 32 2.18 13.55 -11.43
N LYS A 33 2.83 14.72 -11.42
CA LYS A 33 2.46 15.85 -12.29
C LYS A 33 2.61 15.49 -13.77
N HIS A 34 3.70 14.82 -14.14
CA HIS A 34 3.90 14.38 -15.53
C HIS A 34 2.84 13.37 -15.99
N LEU A 35 2.41 12.46 -15.11
CA LEU A 35 1.36 11.48 -15.43
C LEU A 35 0.00 12.14 -15.68
N ILE A 36 -0.36 13.18 -14.91
CA ILE A 36 -1.58 13.96 -15.16
C ILE A 36 -1.50 14.64 -16.53
N VAL A 37 -0.40 15.32 -16.83
CA VAL A 37 -0.22 16.01 -18.12
C VAL A 37 -0.31 15.03 -19.28
N LEU A 38 0.33 13.86 -19.19
CA LEU A 38 0.22 12.81 -20.20
C LEU A 38 -1.23 12.32 -20.38
N TYR A 39 -1.98 12.19 -19.28
CA TYR A 39 -3.39 11.81 -19.34
C TYR A 39 -4.24 12.84 -20.09
N GLU A 40 -4.03 14.13 -19.81
CA GLU A 40 -4.72 15.24 -20.50
C GLU A 40 -4.35 15.30 -21.98
N GLN A 41 -3.07 15.09 -22.32
CA GLN A 41 -2.61 15.03 -23.71
C GLN A 41 -3.25 13.87 -24.50
N VAL A 42 -3.34 12.68 -23.89
CA VAL A 42 -4.00 11.51 -24.51
C VAL A 42 -5.51 11.74 -24.65
N ASP A 43 -6.12 12.48 -23.73
CA ASP A 43 -7.53 12.88 -23.83
C ASP A 43 -7.76 13.80 -25.03
N ALA A 44 -6.90 14.81 -25.20
CA ALA A 44 -6.98 15.81 -26.25
C ALA A 44 -6.53 15.33 -27.65
N ALA A 45 -5.66 14.31 -27.74
CA ALA A 45 -5.14 13.82 -29.03
C ALA A 45 -6.27 13.36 -29.98
N GLU A 46 -6.24 13.59 -31.28
CA GLU A 46 -7.31 13.15 -32.20
C GLU A 46 -7.20 11.66 -32.60
N ILE A 47 -7.08 10.77 -31.62
CA ILE A 47 -6.90 9.32 -31.80
C ILE A 47 -8.23 8.58 -31.55
N SER A 48 -8.43 7.43 -32.21
CA SER A 48 -9.56 6.53 -31.98
C SER A 48 -9.78 6.22 -30.50
N VAL A 49 -11.03 6.28 -30.05
CA VAL A 49 -11.44 5.99 -28.66
C VAL A 49 -10.99 4.58 -28.23
N LYS A 50 -10.99 3.61 -29.16
CA LYS A 50 -10.54 2.23 -28.89
C LYS A 50 -9.05 2.17 -28.54
N GLN A 51 -8.23 3.06 -29.10
CA GLN A 51 -6.80 3.15 -28.81
C GLN A 51 -6.50 4.01 -27.58
N LYS A 52 -7.28 5.08 -27.36
CA LYS A 52 -7.14 5.95 -26.18
C LYS A 52 -7.50 5.26 -24.87
N ASN A 53 -8.56 4.45 -24.86
CA ASN A 53 -9.13 3.90 -23.63
C ASN A 53 -8.15 3.02 -22.83
N PRO A 54 -7.39 2.09 -23.45
CA PRO A 54 -6.35 1.34 -22.76
C PRO A 54 -5.28 2.23 -22.14
N ILE A 55 -4.81 3.24 -22.88
CA ILE A 55 -3.77 4.18 -22.41
C ILE A 55 -4.28 4.97 -21.21
N LYS A 56 -5.49 5.54 -21.30
CA LYS A 56 -6.15 6.25 -20.20
C LYS A 56 -6.36 5.35 -18.98
N LYS A 57 -6.71 4.09 -19.18
CA LYS A 57 -6.87 3.12 -18.09
C LYS A 57 -5.54 2.89 -17.37
N SER A 58 -4.47 2.62 -18.11
CA SER A 58 -3.13 2.43 -17.54
C SER A 58 -2.64 3.67 -16.80
N LEU A 59 -2.80 4.86 -17.39
CA LEU A 59 -2.42 6.12 -16.76
C LEU A 59 -3.19 6.35 -15.46
N ARG A 60 -4.51 6.11 -15.42
CA ARG A 60 -5.30 6.18 -14.18
C ARG A 60 -4.80 5.21 -13.12
N GLN A 61 -4.45 3.98 -13.49
CA GLN A 61 -3.92 3.00 -12.53
C GLN A 61 -2.59 3.47 -11.92
N ILE A 62 -1.68 4.03 -12.72
CA ILE A 62 -0.40 4.55 -12.22
C ILE A 62 -0.64 5.78 -11.33
N ILE A 63 -1.48 6.71 -11.76
CA ILE A 63 -1.87 7.90 -10.99
C ILE A 63 -2.43 7.50 -9.61
N ASP A 64 -3.35 6.55 -9.56
CA ASP A 64 -3.94 6.06 -8.31
C ASP A 64 -2.90 5.38 -7.42
N HIS A 65 -2.00 4.59 -8.00
CA HIS A 65 -0.92 3.94 -7.27
C HIS A 65 -0.01 4.97 -6.61
N THR A 66 0.50 5.94 -7.38
CA THR A 66 1.38 6.99 -6.86
C THR A 66 0.70 7.84 -5.79
N ARG A 67 -0.59 8.18 -5.96
CA ARG A 67 -1.37 8.90 -4.94
C ARG A 67 -1.45 8.13 -3.63
N LEU A 68 -1.63 6.81 -3.71
CA LEU A 68 -1.71 5.98 -2.51
C LEU A 68 -0.36 5.91 -1.79
N GLU A 69 0.75 5.80 -2.54
CA GLU A 69 2.10 5.86 -2.00
C GLU A 69 2.39 7.20 -1.31
N GLU A 70 1.99 8.32 -1.90
CA GLU A 70 2.15 9.65 -1.30
C GLU A 70 1.34 9.78 0.00
N ARG A 71 0.06 9.40 -0.03
CA ARG A 71 -0.84 9.47 1.13
C ARG A 71 -0.40 8.56 2.27
N THR A 72 0.15 7.39 1.95
CA THR A 72 0.67 6.44 2.93
C THR A 72 2.14 6.66 3.25
N GLY A 73 2.89 7.46 2.50
CA GLY A 73 4.34 7.63 2.66
C GLY A 73 5.10 6.30 2.59
N LEU A 74 4.60 5.33 1.83
CA LEU A 74 5.17 4.00 1.64
C LEU A 74 5.32 3.73 0.15
N LEU A 75 6.43 3.12 -0.25
CA LEU A 75 6.54 2.52 -1.58
C LEU A 75 5.76 1.20 -1.55
N LEU A 76 4.85 1.01 -2.49
CA LEU A 76 3.94 -0.13 -2.53
C LEU A 76 4.30 -1.03 -3.70
N SER A 77 4.33 -2.34 -3.44
CA SER A 77 4.24 -3.30 -4.55
C SER A 77 2.82 -3.28 -5.12
N LEU A 78 2.63 -3.79 -6.33
CA LEU A 78 1.29 -3.96 -6.92
C LEU A 78 0.36 -4.76 -5.99
N MET A 79 0.90 -5.77 -5.31
CA MET A 79 0.18 -6.59 -4.34
C MET A 79 -0.26 -5.80 -3.10
N ASP A 80 0.57 -4.86 -2.63
CA ASP A 80 0.25 -4.02 -1.47
C ASP A 80 -0.76 -2.93 -1.84
N TYR A 81 -0.63 -2.35 -3.04
CA TYR A 81 -1.62 -1.42 -3.59
C TYR A 81 -3.00 -2.08 -3.71
N ASP A 82 -3.10 -3.25 -4.34
CA ASP A 82 -4.37 -3.96 -4.52
C ASP A 82 -5.00 -4.33 -3.16
N PHE A 83 -4.19 -4.80 -2.22
CA PHE A 83 -4.63 -5.06 -0.85
C PHE A 83 -5.22 -3.80 -0.20
N LEU A 84 -4.52 -2.66 -0.27
CA LEU A 84 -4.98 -1.42 0.35
C LEU A 84 -6.25 -0.87 -0.32
N LYS A 85 -6.38 -0.96 -1.65
CA LYS A 85 -7.60 -0.58 -2.38
C LYS A 85 -8.79 -1.42 -1.95
N LYS A 86 -8.61 -2.75 -1.82
CA LYS A 86 -9.66 -3.65 -1.31
C LYS A 86 -10.00 -3.35 0.14
N LEU A 87 -8.99 -3.12 0.98
CA LEU A 87 -9.19 -2.77 2.39
C LEU A 87 -9.97 -1.45 2.54
N GLU A 88 -9.66 -0.44 1.74
CA GLU A 88 -10.38 0.85 1.71
C GLU A 88 -11.83 0.69 1.24
N ALA A 89 -12.09 -0.18 0.27
CA ALA A 89 -13.45 -0.48 -0.17
C ALA A 89 -14.29 -1.19 0.90
N ILE A 90 -13.70 -2.12 1.66
CA ILE A 90 -14.40 -2.89 2.70
C ILE A 90 -14.52 -2.08 4.01
N HIS A 91 -13.50 -1.29 4.35
CA HIS A 91 -13.38 -0.53 5.60
C HIS A 91 -13.04 0.95 5.36
N PRO A 92 -13.94 1.73 4.75
CA PRO A 92 -13.67 3.13 4.39
C PRO A 92 -13.43 4.05 5.60
N ASN A 93 -13.81 3.61 6.81
CA ASN A 93 -13.71 4.37 8.05
C ASN A 93 -12.32 4.30 8.71
N LEU A 94 -11.35 3.59 8.11
CA LEU A 94 -9.97 3.59 8.58
C LEU A 94 -9.27 4.87 8.16
N ASN A 95 -8.45 5.42 9.05
CA ASN A 95 -7.58 6.54 8.71
C ASN A 95 -6.25 6.07 8.09
N GLN A 96 -5.45 7.00 7.56
CA GLN A 96 -4.18 6.68 6.91
C GLN A 96 -3.19 5.95 7.82
N ARG A 97 -3.15 6.32 9.11
CA ARG A 97 -2.31 5.66 10.10
C ARG A 97 -2.72 4.20 10.30
N GLU A 98 -4.02 3.94 10.31
CA GLU A 98 -4.62 2.62 10.44
C GLU A 98 -4.35 1.75 9.22
N TYR A 99 -4.46 2.29 8.00
CA TYR A 99 -4.09 1.56 6.77
C TYR A 99 -2.63 1.09 6.77
N LYS A 100 -1.68 1.97 7.16
CA LYS A 100 -0.26 1.59 7.28
C LYS A 100 -0.05 0.45 8.27
N ILE A 101 -0.70 0.52 9.44
CA ILE A 101 -0.61 -0.53 10.47
C ILE A 101 -1.18 -1.84 9.95
N CYS A 102 -2.33 -1.83 9.26
CA CYS A 102 -2.89 -3.03 8.64
C CYS A 102 -1.94 -3.64 7.61
N LEU A 103 -1.32 -2.82 6.75
CA LEU A 103 -0.31 -3.29 5.81
C LEU A 103 0.87 -3.96 6.53
N PHE A 104 1.42 -3.33 7.57
CA PHE A 104 2.52 -3.93 8.33
C PHE A 104 2.14 -5.24 9.02
N VAL A 105 0.93 -5.33 9.58
CA VAL A 105 0.43 -6.57 10.18
C VAL A 105 0.29 -7.67 9.12
N LYS A 106 -0.22 -7.34 7.93
CA LYS A 106 -0.34 -8.27 6.78
C LYS A 106 1.04 -8.77 6.33
N LEU A 107 2.03 -7.87 6.25
CA LEU A 107 3.41 -8.19 5.90
C LEU A 107 4.15 -8.99 6.99
N GLY A 108 3.52 -9.16 8.17
CA GLY A 108 4.04 -10.03 9.23
C GLY A 108 5.04 -9.36 10.16
N TYR A 109 5.15 -8.03 10.15
CA TYR A 109 5.98 -7.32 11.12
C TYR A 109 5.46 -7.53 12.55
N ASP A 110 6.38 -7.66 13.49
CA ASP A 110 6.05 -7.80 14.90
C ASP A 110 5.60 -6.47 15.53
N THR A 111 4.87 -6.54 16.64
CA THR A 111 4.35 -5.36 17.34
C THR A 111 5.45 -4.38 17.76
N ARG A 112 6.65 -4.83 18.13
CA ARG A 112 7.73 -3.94 18.56
C ARG A 112 8.31 -3.19 17.37
N SER A 113 8.52 -3.86 16.24
CA SER A 113 9.03 -3.22 15.03
C SER A 113 8.02 -2.22 14.46
N ILE A 114 6.73 -2.56 14.42
CA ILE A 114 5.68 -1.63 14.01
C ILE A 114 5.63 -0.43 14.96
N ALA A 115 5.71 -0.64 16.28
CA ALA A 115 5.65 0.45 17.25
C ALA A 115 6.79 1.45 17.04
N ARG A 116 8.01 0.96 16.79
CA ARG A 116 9.17 1.78 16.42
C ARG A 116 8.94 2.57 15.14
N MET A 117 8.52 1.92 14.06
CA MET A 117 8.24 2.60 12.78
C MET A 117 7.12 3.65 12.89
N MET A 118 6.15 3.43 13.77
CA MET A 118 5.03 4.34 14.00
C MET A 118 5.31 5.40 15.08
N GLY A 119 6.51 5.43 15.67
CA GLY A 119 6.91 6.39 16.70
C GLY A 119 6.06 6.33 17.97
N ILE A 120 5.59 5.15 18.38
CA ILE A 120 4.78 4.96 19.60
C ILE A 120 5.31 3.81 20.45
N SER A 121 4.84 3.73 21.70
CA SER A 121 5.16 2.61 22.58
C SER A 121 4.51 1.31 22.08
N THR A 122 5.12 0.17 22.43
CA THR A 122 4.55 -1.17 22.18
C THR A 122 3.13 -1.29 22.75
N ARG A 123 2.91 -0.84 23.99
CA ARG A 123 1.60 -0.78 24.63
C ARG A 123 0.62 0.12 23.87
N GLY A 124 1.10 1.25 23.34
CA GLY A 124 0.33 2.13 22.48
C GLY A 124 -0.13 1.42 21.21
N LEU A 125 0.75 0.65 20.57
CA LEU A 125 0.40 -0.13 19.39
C LEU A 125 -0.58 -1.27 19.72
N GLU A 126 -0.42 -1.96 20.84
CA GLU A 126 -1.37 -2.98 21.30
C GLU A 126 -2.79 -2.40 21.44
N SER A 127 -2.89 -1.20 22.02
CA SER A 127 -4.16 -0.46 22.11
C SER A 127 -4.74 -0.13 20.73
N VAL A 128 -3.90 0.29 19.77
CA VAL A 128 -4.35 0.52 18.38
C VAL A 128 -4.83 -0.77 17.73
N ARG A 129 -4.10 -1.89 17.89
CA ARG A 129 -4.49 -3.20 17.35
C ARG A 129 -5.81 -3.69 17.91
N TYR A 130 -6.05 -3.47 19.22
CA TYR A 130 -7.34 -3.76 19.84
C TYR A 130 -8.48 -2.94 19.21
N ARG A 131 -8.28 -1.62 19.01
CA ARG A 131 -9.28 -0.77 18.35
C ARG A 131 -9.53 -1.17 16.90
N LEU A 132 -8.47 -1.48 16.15
CA LEU A 132 -8.57 -2.00 14.77
C LEU A 132 -9.39 -3.29 14.73
N HIS A 133 -9.13 -4.21 15.64
CA HIS A 133 -9.86 -5.47 15.71
C HIS A 133 -11.38 -5.26 15.89
N ARG A 134 -11.78 -4.29 16.73
CA ARG A 134 -13.17 -3.87 16.90
C ARG A 134 -13.74 -3.16 15.67
N LYS A 135 -13.01 -2.21 15.10
CA LYS A 135 -13.43 -1.48 13.87
C LYS A 135 -13.64 -2.41 12.69
N LEU A 136 -12.80 -3.42 12.54
CA LEU A 136 -12.86 -4.42 11.47
C LEU A 136 -13.90 -5.52 11.75
N GLY A 137 -14.68 -5.42 12.83
CA GLY A 137 -15.74 -6.36 13.17
C GLY A 137 -15.23 -7.79 13.38
N ARG A 138 -14.08 -7.97 14.04
CA ARG A 138 -13.48 -9.29 14.27
C ARG A 138 -13.84 -9.84 15.66
N GLY A 139 -14.11 -11.14 15.73
CA GLY A 139 -14.39 -11.86 16.98
C GLY A 139 -13.12 -12.12 17.79
N LYS A 140 -13.25 -12.27 19.11
CA LYS A 140 -12.14 -12.31 20.11
C LYS A 140 -10.99 -13.29 19.80
N HIS A 141 -11.20 -14.28 18.92
CA HIS A 141 -10.24 -15.33 18.60
C HIS A 141 -9.69 -15.28 17.17
N GLN A 142 -10.08 -14.30 16.34
CA GLN A 142 -9.50 -14.15 15.01
C GLN A 142 -8.26 -13.26 15.05
N ALA A 143 -7.12 -13.84 14.68
CA ALA A 143 -5.89 -13.08 14.51
C ALA A 143 -6.06 -12.05 13.38
N LEU A 144 -5.77 -10.78 13.69
CA LEU A 144 -5.88 -9.68 12.73
C LEU A 144 -5.10 -9.96 11.44
N LYS A 145 -3.92 -10.59 11.55
CA LYS A 145 -3.09 -11.00 10.41
C LYS A 145 -3.87 -11.90 9.45
N ASN A 146 -4.52 -12.94 9.95
CA ASN A 146 -5.23 -13.92 9.11
C ASN A 146 -6.33 -13.24 8.30
N TYR A 147 -7.12 -12.39 8.96
CA TYR A 147 -8.17 -11.62 8.29
C TYR A 147 -7.60 -10.75 7.16
N LEU A 148 -6.55 -9.97 7.45
CA LEU A 148 -5.95 -9.09 6.45
C LEU A 148 -5.33 -9.86 5.28
N SER A 149 -4.75 -11.04 5.54
CA SER A 149 -4.26 -11.92 4.48
C SER A 149 -5.38 -12.44 3.56
N MET A 150 -6.58 -12.69 4.09
CA MET A 150 -7.73 -13.15 3.29
C MET A 150 -8.25 -12.10 2.31
N ILE A 151 -8.18 -10.81 2.64
CA ILE A 151 -8.64 -9.70 1.76
C ILE A 151 -7.92 -9.72 0.41
N GLN A 152 -6.70 -10.25 0.35
CA GLN A 152 -5.93 -10.34 -0.89
C GLN A 152 -6.40 -11.49 -1.82
N MET A 153 -6.93 -12.59 -1.26
CA MET A 153 -7.10 -13.88 -1.95
C MET A 153 -8.24 -13.95 -2.97
N ASP A 154 -9.18 -12.99 -2.97
CA ASP A 154 -10.34 -13.02 -3.88
C ASP A 154 -10.01 -12.77 -5.37
N ALA A 155 -8.76 -12.44 -5.72
CA ALA A 155 -8.36 -12.29 -7.12
C ALA A 155 -7.95 -13.61 -7.81
N SER A 156 -7.68 -14.69 -7.07
CA SER A 156 -7.14 -15.94 -7.63
C SER A 156 -8.19 -17.06 -7.79
N GLN A 157 -9.46 -16.81 -7.45
CA GLN A 157 -10.55 -17.80 -7.55
C GLN A 157 -11.63 -17.41 -8.58
N GLY A 158 -11.51 -16.24 -9.24
CA GLY A 158 -12.50 -15.74 -10.20
C GLY A 158 -12.32 -16.21 -11.65
N GLU A 159 -11.16 -16.76 -12.03
CA GLU A 159 -10.86 -17.16 -13.42
C GLU A 159 -10.83 -18.69 -13.65
N MET A 160 -10.97 -19.51 -12.60
CA MET A 160 -10.94 -20.98 -12.72
C MET A 160 -12.31 -21.66 -12.86
N LEU A 161 -13.42 -20.91 -12.94
CA LEU A 161 -14.77 -21.49 -13.10
C LEU A 161 -15.49 -21.09 -14.41
N GLN A 162 -14.79 -20.58 -15.43
CA GLN A 162 -15.40 -20.28 -16.74
C GLN A 162 -14.77 -20.97 -17.96
N THR A 163 -13.82 -21.89 -17.79
CA THR A 163 -13.39 -22.81 -18.87
C THR A 163 -13.97 -24.20 -18.68
N GLY A 164 -15.23 -24.27 -18.24
CA GLY A 164 -16.07 -25.47 -18.38
C GLY A 164 -16.84 -25.43 -19.70
N PHE A 165 -16.12 -25.35 -20.83
CA PHE A 165 -16.70 -25.75 -22.11
C PHE A 165 -16.32 -27.20 -22.37
N GLY A 166 -17.33 -28.06 -22.22
CA GLY A 166 -17.22 -29.47 -22.48
C GLY A 166 -16.84 -29.78 -23.92
N TYR A 167 -16.00 -30.78 -24.07
CA TYR A 167 -16.10 -31.72 -25.17
C TYR A 167 -16.41 -33.08 -24.55
N ALA A 168 -17.69 -33.45 -24.63
CA ALA A 168 -18.11 -34.83 -24.63
C ALA A 168 -17.87 -35.39 -26.04
N MET A 169 -17.33 -36.61 -26.08
CA MET A 169 -17.20 -37.57 -27.19
C MET A 169 -17.02 -37.05 -28.62
#